data_AF-A0A2N2W9U1-F1
#
_entry.id   AF-A0A2N2W9U1-F1
#
_cell.length_a   1.000
_cell.length_b   1.000
_cell.length_c   1.000
_cell.angle_alpha   90.00
_cell.angle_beta   90.00
_cell.angle_gamma   90.00
#
_symmetry.space_group_name_H-M   'P 1'
#
loop_
_entity.id
_entity.type
_entity.pdbx_description
1 polymer ?
#
loop_
_entity_poly.entity_id
_entity_poly.type
_entity_poly.pdbx_seq_one_letter_code
_entity_poly.pdbx_strand_id
1 'polypeptide(L)'
;IDRWILSELHSLIKEAEEAYEDYEPTKVARAISYFVQENLSNWYVRLCRRRFWKGEYEADKIGMVFMALAGYDPAEGIKFWERMAAKQSGPSIPQFLSTHPSDENRIKAMKEFLPTANKYYKPQQ
;
A
#
# COMPACT_ATOMS: atom_id res chain seq x y z
N ILE A 1 5.42 16.51 -4.44
CA ILE A 1 5.25 15.82 -3.14
C ILE A 1 6.57 15.23 -2.66
N ASP A 2 7.31 14.50 -3.51
CA ASP A 2 8.64 13.96 -3.19
C ASP A 2 9.65 15.07 -2.81
N ARG A 3 9.69 16.17 -3.59
CA ARG A 3 10.50 17.35 -3.25
C ARG A 3 10.06 18.04 -1.94
N TRP A 4 8.77 17.93 -1.58
CA TRP A 4 8.25 18.53 -0.36
C TRP A 4 8.73 17.74 0.86
N ILE A 5 8.57 16.41 0.89
CA ILE A 5 9.04 15.60 2.02
C ILE A 5 10.57 15.68 2.20
N LEU A 6 11.32 15.83 1.12
CA LEU A 6 12.76 16.10 1.18
C LEU A 6 13.08 17.46 1.80
N SER A 7 12.30 18.49 1.47
CA SER A 7 12.43 19.81 2.11
C SER A 7 12.13 19.72 3.62
N GLU A 8 11.07 19.02 4.01
CA GLU A 8 10.73 18.79 5.42
C GLU A 8 11.84 18.02 6.15
N LEU A 9 12.47 17.04 5.48
CA LEU A 9 13.59 16.29 6.04
C LEU A 9 14.82 17.19 6.26
N HIS A 10 15.14 18.07 5.32
CA HIS A 10 16.23 19.03 5.49
C HIS A 10 15.96 20.01 6.64
N SER A 11 14.70 20.47 6.78
CA SER A 11 14.30 21.30 7.93
C SER A 11 14.46 20.54 9.25
N LEU A 12 14.04 19.28 9.31
CA LEU A 12 14.22 18.42 10.48
C LEU A 12 15.70 18.25 10.84
N ILE A 13 16.57 17.98 9.84
CA ILE A 13 18.00 17.80 10.07
C ILE A 13 18.57 19.06 10.72
N LYS A 14 18.27 20.24 10.17
CA LYS A 14 18.71 21.52 10.71
C LYS A 14 18.24 21.72 12.16
N GLU A 15 16.95 21.50 12.43
CA GLU A 15 16.39 21.66 13.78
C GLU A 15 17.01 20.67 14.78
N ALA A 16 17.27 19.43 14.34
CA ALA A 16 17.91 18.42 15.18
C ALA A 16 19.38 18.74 15.46
N GLU A 17 20.12 19.26 14.48
CA GLU A 17 21.51 19.72 14.64
C GLU A 17 21.58 20.86 15.65
N GLU A 18 20.76 21.90 15.49
CA GLU A 18 20.67 23.03 16.42
C GLU A 18 20.32 22.56 17.86
N ALA A 19 19.34 21.68 18.00
CA ALA A 19 18.96 21.14 19.31
C ALA A 19 20.04 20.22 19.94
N TYR A 20 20.87 19.57 19.13
CA TYR A 20 22.01 18.80 19.62
C TYR A 20 23.16 19.68 20.08
N GLU A 21 23.44 20.79 19.37
CA GLU A 21 24.44 21.79 19.78
C GLU A 21 24.10 22.40 21.15
N ASP A 22 22.80 22.59 21.42
CA ASP A 22 22.29 23.08 22.70
C ASP A 22 22.10 21.98 23.77
N TYR A 23 22.52 20.73 23.51
CA TYR A 23 22.36 19.57 24.40
C TYR A 23 20.91 19.32 24.86
N GLU A 24 19.93 19.52 23.96
CA GLU A 24 18.50 19.32 24.24
C GLU A 24 17.92 18.09 23.50
N PRO A 25 18.22 16.85 23.95
CA PRO A 25 17.80 15.62 23.27
C PRO A 25 16.27 15.44 23.21
N THR A 26 15.54 16.05 24.15
CA THR A 26 14.07 16.01 24.15
C THR A 26 13.47 16.77 22.96
N LYS A 27 14.08 17.88 22.53
CA LYS A 27 13.62 18.63 21.36
C LYS A 27 13.86 17.82 20.09
N VAL A 28 15.04 17.20 19.96
CA VAL A 28 15.36 16.27 18.87
C VAL A 28 14.30 15.17 18.76
N ALA A 29 14.00 14.49 19.86
CA ALA A 29 13.01 13.41 19.87
C ALA A 29 11.61 13.88 19.44
N ARG A 30 11.19 15.08 19.85
CA ARG A 30 9.90 15.67 19.46
C ARG A 30 9.87 16.03 17.97
N ALA A 31 10.92 16.66 17.46
CA ALA A 31 11.03 17.04 16.05
C ALA A 31 10.97 15.79 15.14
N ILE A 32 11.72 14.74 15.48
CA ILE A 32 11.69 13.45 14.77
C ILE A 32 10.29 12.84 14.84
N SER A 33 9.68 12.79 16.03
CA SER A 33 8.33 12.24 16.20
C SER A 33 7.31 12.97 15.32
N TYR A 34 7.36 14.31 15.31
CA TYR A 34 6.49 15.14 14.49
C TYR A 34 6.67 14.85 13.00
N PHE A 35 7.91 14.83 12.51
CA PHE A 35 8.19 14.51 11.11
C PHE A 35 7.67 13.12 10.72
N VAL A 36 7.92 12.10 11.55
CA VAL A 36 7.50 10.72 11.24
C VAL A 36 5.97 10.60 11.23
N GLN A 37 5.29 11.18 12.22
CA GLN A 37 3.84 11.04 12.38
C GLN A 37 3.08 11.92 11.40
N GLU A 38 3.42 13.21 11.32
CA GLU A 38 2.67 14.19 10.54
C GLU A 38 3.18 14.26 9.09
N ASN A 39 4.44 14.60 8.88
CA ASN A 39 4.94 14.88 7.53
C ASN A 39 5.04 13.61 6.69
N LEU A 40 5.65 12.56 7.25
CA LEU A 40 5.90 11.31 6.55
C LEU A 40 4.65 10.43 6.52
N SER A 41 4.14 10.02 7.68
CA SER A 41 3.04 9.05 7.74
C SER A 41 1.71 9.67 7.35
N ASN A 42 1.32 10.79 7.98
CA ASN A 42 0.02 11.39 7.74
C ASN A 42 -0.08 12.01 6.33
N TRP A 43 0.91 12.77 5.88
CA TRP A 43 0.84 13.43 4.58
C TRP A 43 1.47 12.62 3.44
N TYR A 44 2.76 12.33 3.52
CA TYR A 44 3.48 11.76 2.36
C TYR A 44 2.99 10.37 1.97
N VAL A 45 2.90 9.44 2.92
CA VAL A 45 2.46 8.06 2.65
C VAL A 45 1.00 8.02 2.21
N ARG A 46 0.10 8.81 2.81
CA ARG A 46 -1.31 8.90 2.36
C ARG A 46 -1.42 9.38 0.92
N LEU A 47 -0.70 10.44 0.56
CA LEU A 47 -0.78 11.02 -0.78
C LEU A 47 -0.09 10.15 -1.85
N CYS A 48 0.97 9.43 -1.48
CA CYS A 48 1.72 8.57 -2.40
C CYS A 48 1.22 7.12 -2.44
N ARG A 49 0.24 6.77 -1.62
CA ARG A 49 -0.44 5.48 -1.54
C ARG A 49 -0.72 4.80 -2.87
N ARG A 50 -1.30 5.52 -3.82
CA ARG A 50 -1.60 5.00 -5.16
C ARG A 50 -0.34 4.53 -5.91
N ARG A 51 0.80 5.19 -5.69
CA ARG A 51 2.08 4.85 -6.32
C ARG A 51 2.65 3.54 -5.76
N PHE A 52 2.56 3.35 -4.44
CA PHE A 52 3.02 2.12 -3.79
C PHE A 52 2.18 0.92 -4.17
N TRP A 53 0.85 1.09 -4.24
CA TRP A 53 -0.07 -0.02 -4.46
C TRP A 53 -0.31 -0.37 -5.93
N LYS A 54 0.10 0.49 -6.88
CA LYS A 54 -0.15 0.27 -8.31
C LYS A 54 0.37 -1.09 -8.77
N GLY A 55 1.58 -1.47 -8.36
CA GLY A 55 2.20 -2.74 -8.77
C GLY A 55 1.47 -3.97 -8.25
N GLU A 56 0.89 -3.90 -7.05
CA GLU A 56 0.16 -5.03 -6.46
C GLU A 56 -1.18 -5.26 -7.15
N TYR A 57 -1.94 -4.19 -7.43
CA TYR A 57 -3.17 -4.32 -8.22
C TYR A 57 -2.90 -4.78 -9.66
N GLU A 58 -1.78 -4.36 -10.24
CA GLU A 58 -1.39 -4.78 -11.59
C GLU A 58 -1.00 -6.27 -11.61
N ALA A 59 -0.27 -6.73 -10.58
CA ALA A 59 0.05 -8.14 -10.41
C ALA A 59 -1.22 -9.01 -10.28
N ASP A 60 -2.20 -8.60 -9.46
CA ASP A 60 -3.47 -9.33 -9.31
C ASP A 60 -4.23 -9.44 -10.65
N LYS A 61 -4.28 -8.34 -11.43
CA LYS A 61 -4.92 -8.32 -12.76
C LYS A 61 -4.21 -9.21 -13.77
N ILE A 62 -2.88 -9.14 -13.83
CA ILE A 62 -2.07 -9.98 -14.73
C ILE A 62 -2.22 -11.45 -14.35
N GLY A 63 -2.24 -11.77 -13.04
CA GLY A 63 -2.52 -13.11 -12.55
C GLY A 63 -3.85 -13.66 -13.05
N MET A 64 -4.93 -12.87 -12.98
CA MET A 64 -6.24 -13.25 -13.52
C MET A 64 -6.22 -13.50 -15.03
N VAL A 65 -5.47 -12.70 -15.79
CA VAL A 65 -5.30 -12.92 -17.24
C VAL A 65 -4.54 -14.22 -17.51
N PHE A 66 -3.48 -14.51 -16.78
CA PHE A 66 -2.74 -15.77 -16.94
C PHE A 66 -3.59 -16.99 -16.57
N MET A 67 -4.40 -16.92 -15.52
CA MET A 67 -5.37 -17.97 -15.20
C MET A 67 -6.32 -18.23 -16.37
N ALA A 68 -6.94 -17.17 -16.91
CA ALA A 68 -7.82 -17.24 -18.07
C ALA A 68 -7.15 -17.88 -19.28
N LEU A 69 -5.93 -17.43 -19.62
CA LEU A 69 -5.17 -17.94 -20.76
C LEU A 69 -4.77 -19.40 -20.61
N ALA A 70 -4.52 -19.86 -19.37
CA ALA A 70 -4.26 -21.24 -19.04
C ALA A 70 -5.52 -22.12 -18.99
N GLY A 71 -6.71 -21.54 -19.18
CA GLY A 71 -7.99 -22.26 -19.15
C GLY A 71 -8.58 -22.46 -17.75
N TYR A 72 -8.05 -21.76 -16.73
CA TYR A 72 -8.63 -21.71 -15.39
C TYR A 72 -9.60 -20.53 -15.26
N ASP A 73 -10.70 -20.72 -14.54
CA ASP A 73 -11.66 -19.65 -14.26
C ASP A 73 -11.00 -18.52 -13.43
N PRO A 74 -10.89 -17.28 -13.95
CA PRO A 74 -10.30 -16.16 -13.23
C PRO A 74 -11.02 -15.82 -11.91
N ALA A 75 -12.29 -16.20 -11.76
CA ALA A 75 -13.05 -16.01 -10.53
C ALA A 75 -12.47 -16.82 -9.35
N GLU A 76 -11.72 -17.90 -9.61
CA GLU A 76 -11.04 -18.66 -8.55
C GLU A 76 -9.97 -17.83 -7.84
N GLY A 77 -9.34 -16.88 -8.53
CA GLY A 77 -8.40 -15.93 -7.92
C GLY A 77 -9.06 -15.05 -6.86
N ILE A 78 -10.33 -14.68 -7.06
CA ILE A 78 -11.12 -13.91 -6.08
C ILE A 78 -11.41 -14.78 -4.86
N LYS A 79 -11.84 -16.03 -5.06
CA LYS A 79 -12.12 -16.98 -3.98
C LYS A 79 -10.88 -17.27 -3.14
N PHE A 80 -9.70 -17.32 -3.76
CA PHE A 80 -8.42 -17.44 -3.05
C PHE A 80 -8.23 -16.29 -2.05
N TRP A 81 -8.36 -15.05 -2.50
CA TRP A 81 -8.22 -13.88 -1.63
C TRP A 81 -9.32 -13.77 -0.57
N GLU A 82 -10.55 -14.18 -0.87
CA GLU A 82 -11.63 -14.28 0.13
C GLU A 82 -11.27 -15.27 1.26
N ARG A 83 -10.66 -16.40 0.92
CA ARG A 83 -10.17 -17.37 1.91
C ARG A 83 -8.96 -16.86 2.70
N MET A 84 -8.07 -16.10 2.06
CA MET A 84 -6.93 -15.46 2.73
C MET A 84 -7.40 -14.43 3.75
N ALA A 85 -8.33 -13.55 3.37
CA ALA A 85 -8.95 -12.56 4.26
C ALA A 85 -9.63 -13.23 5.47
N ALA A 86 -10.36 -14.33 5.24
CA ALA A 86 -11.06 -15.06 6.31
C ALA A 86 -10.10 -15.77 7.30
N LYS A 87 -8.86 -16.06 6.90
CA LYS A 87 -7.85 -16.69 7.76
C LYS A 87 -7.00 -15.68 8.53
N GLN A 88 -7.15 -14.38 8.28
CA GLN A 88 -6.35 -13.37 8.96
C GLN A 88 -6.73 -13.32 10.45
N SER A 89 -5.87 -13.85 11.30
CA SER A 89 -6.05 -13.87 12.75
C SER A 89 -5.34 -12.67 13.39
N GLY A 90 -6.11 -11.73 13.93
CA GLY A 90 -5.60 -10.56 14.64
C GLY A 90 -6.31 -9.26 14.21
N PRO A 91 -6.08 -8.14 14.92
CA PRO A 91 -6.63 -6.85 14.51
C PRO A 91 -6.09 -6.49 13.12
N SER A 92 -6.98 -6.27 12.17
CA SER A 92 -6.59 -5.76 10.85
C SER A 92 -5.90 -4.41 11.03
N ILE A 93 -4.69 -4.25 10.49
CA ILE A 93 -4.00 -2.97 10.50
C ILE A 93 -4.86 -2.01 9.70
N PRO A 94 -5.31 -0.87 10.28
CA PRO A 94 -6.09 0.10 9.55
C PRO A 94 -5.39 0.42 8.24
N GLN A 95 -6.14 0.43 7.13
CA GLN A 95 -5.59 0.64 5.79
C GLN A 95 -4.70 1.89 5.71
N PHE A 96 -4.96 2.89 6.58
CA PHE A 96 -4.08 4.05 6.74
C PHE A 96 -2.60 3.68 7.03
N LEU A 97 -2.37 2.75 7.95
CA LEU A 97 -1.04 2.36 8.43
C LEU A 97 -0.38 1.26 7.57
N SER A 98 -1.12 0.67 6.62
CA SER A 98 -0.62 -0.41 5.76
C SER A 98 0.14 0.11 4.54
N THR A 99 1.31 -0.47 4.27
CA THR A 99 2.10 -0.24 3.04
C THR A 99 1.53 -0.98 1.83
N HIS A 100 0.62 -1.93 2.05
CA HIS A 100 -0.06 -2.73 1.04
C HIS A 100 -1.58 -2.44 1.02
N PRO A 101 -2.28 -2.62 -0.11
CA PRO A 101 -3.74 -2.58 -0.13
C PRO A 101 -4.31 -3.75 0.67
N SER A 102 -5.42 -3.49 1.38
CA SER A 102 -6.14 -4.51 2.14
C SER A 102 -6.72 -5.57 1.22
N ASP A 103 -6.91 -6.77 1.77
CA ASP A 103 -7.51 -7.89 1.06
C ASP A 103 -8.89 -7.51 0.49
N GLU A 104 -9.70 -6.75 1.24
CA GLU A 104 -11.00 -6.26 0.77
C GLU A 104 -10.90 -5.36 -0.47
N ASN A 105 -9.93 -4.43 -0.48
CA ASN A 105 -9.70 -3.55 -1.62
C ASN A 105 -9.16 -4.31 -2.84
N ARG A 106 -8.29 -5.30 -2.62
CA ARG A 106 -7.83 -6.22 -3.68
C ARG A 106 -8.99 -7.01 -4.27
N ILE A 107 -9.81 -7.66 -3.43
CA ILE A 107 -11.00 -8.42 -3.84
C ILE A 107 -11.95 -7.54 -4.66
N LYS A 108 -12.21 -6.31 -4.20
CA LYS A 108 -13.05 -5.35 -4.93
C LYS A 108 -12.47 -5.04 -6.32
N ALA A 109 -11.19 -4.70 -6.40
CA ALA A 109 -10.53 -4.40 -7.66
C ALA A 109 -10.51 -5.60 -8.63
N MET A 110 -10.34 -6.82 -8.11
CA MET A 110 -10.42 -8.05 -8.90
C MET A 110 -11.84 -8.32 -9.41
N LYS A 111 -12.87 -8.12 -8.57
CA LYS A 111 -14.29 -8.23 -8.99
C LYS A 111 -14.61 -7.25 -10.12
N GLU A 112 -14.12 -6.01 -10.02
CA GLU A 112 -14.28 -5.00 -11.08
C GLU A 112 -13.53 -5.37 -12.37
N PHE A 113 -12.37 -6.03 -12.26
CA PHE A 113 -11.57 -6.45 -13.40
C PHE A 113 -12.03 -7.77 -14.04
N LEU A 114 -12.78 -8.60 -13.32
CA LEU A 114 -13.23 -9.93 -13.76
C LEU A 114 -13.87 -9.95 -15.16
N PRO A 115 -14.76 -9.02 -15.55
CA PRO A 115 -15.32 -9.00 -16.91
C PRO A 115 -14.26 -8.84 -18.02
N THR A 116 -13.14 -8.19 -17.71
CA THR A 116 -12.01 -8.05 -18.64
C THR A 116 -11.20 -9.33 -18.72
N ALA A 117 -10.91 -9.97 -17.59
CA ALA A 117 -10.21 -11.26 -17.55
C ALA A 117 -11.00 -12.36 -18.30
N ASN A 118 -12.33 -12.39 -18.14
CA ASN A 118 -13.20 -13.36 -18.79
C ASN A 118 -13.18 -13.30 -20.33
N LYS A 119 -12.74 -12.19 -20.94
CA LYS A 119 -12.55 -12.11 -22.39
C LYS A 119 -11.45 -13.06 -22.90
N TYR A 120 -10.48 -13.38 -22.04
CA TYR A 120 -9.36 -14.27 -22.36
C TYR A 120 -9.65 -15.72 -21.97
N TYR A 121 -10.67 -15.95 -21.13
CA TYR A 121 -10.99 -17.27 -20.62
C TYR A 121 -11.56 -18.16 -21.73
N LYS A 122 -10.86 -19.25 -22.02
CA LYS A 122 -11.35 -20.33 -22.87
C LYS A 122 -11.30 -21.61 -22.04
N PRO A 123 -12.44 -22.18 -21.64
CA PRO A 123 -12.42 -23.42 -20.89
C PRO A 123 -11.68 -24.49 -21.71
N GLN A 124 -10.78 -25.22 -21.07
CA GLN A 124 -10.19 -26.42 -21.69
C GLN A 124 -11.34 -27.38 -22.00
N GLN A 125 -11.45 -27.76 -23.28
CA GLN A 125 -12.36 -28.82 -23.74
C GLN A 125 -11.91 -30.18 -23.21
#